data_AF-A0A7G9Z2B5-F1
#
_entry.id   AF-A0A7G9Z2B5-F1
#
_cell.length_a   1.000
_cell.length_b   1.000
_cell.length_c   1.000
_cell.angle_alpha   90.00
_cell.angle_beta   90.00
_cell.angle_gamma   90.00
#
_symmetry.space_group_name_H-M   'P 1'
#
loop_
_entity.id
_entity.type
_entity.pdbx_description
1 polymer ?
#
loop_
_entity_poly.entity_id
_entity_poly.type
_entity_poly.pdbx_seq_one_letter_code
_entity_poly.pdbx_strand_id
1 'polypeptide(L)'
;MNHKELMKRFLDLEDEEEEVVEAWALFIAVQKVFRDAEAGIISKRERDKVQRDFIRHMRKNKLGMQDEEDKLKAHEVAIIKEGGPKNELKPLSIFDIWLIADF
;
A
#
# COMPACT_ATOMS: atom_id res chain seq x y z
N MET A 1 -13.21 -16.22 -0.50
CA MET A 1 -12.64 -14.96 -1.02
C MET A 1 -11.33 -14.73 -0.29
N ASN A 2 -10.21 -14.67 -1.01
CA ASN A 2 -8.89 -14.40 -0.43
C ASN A 2 -8.79 -12.90 -0.05
N HIS A 3 -8.00 -12.54 0.96
CA HIS A 3 -7.79 -11.16 1.40
C HIS A 3 -7.37 -10.24 0.23
N LYS A 4 -6.57 -10.77 -0.71
CA LYS A 4 -6.17 -10.05 -1.94
C LYS A 4 -7.36 -9.74 -2.87
N GLU A 5 -8.32 -10.65 -3.01
CA GLU A 5 -9.52 -10.42 -3.83
C GLU A 5 -10.46 -9.41 -3.19
N LEU A 6 -10.61 -9.47 -1.86
CA LEU A 6 -11.38 -8.48 -1.10
C LEU A 6 -10.77 -7.09 -1.26
N MET A 7 -9.45 -6.97 -1.08
CA MET A 7 -8.71 -5.73 -1.26
C MET A 7 -8.88 -5.18 -2.67
N LYS A 8 -8.71 -6.01 -3.72
CA LYS A 8 -8.91 -5.59 -5.12
C LYS A 8 -10.29 -4.97 -5.33
N ARG A 9 -11.35 -5.62 -4.84
CA ARG A 9 -12.72 -5.12 -4.98
C ARG A 9 -12.99 -3.87 -4.16
N PHE A 10 -12.52 -3.85 -2.91
CA PHE A 10 -12.81 -2.75 -1.99
C PHE A 10 -12.09 -1.46 -2.40
N LEU A 11 -10.87 -1.57 -2.89
CA LEU A 11 -10.05 -0.44 -3.34
C LEU A 11 -10.17 -0.18 -4.85
N ASP A 12 -11.07 -0.88 -5.54
CA ASP A 12 -11.30 -0.76 -6.98
C ASP A 12 -10.04 -1.03 -7.83
N LEU A 13 -9.18 -1.96 -7.42
CA LEU A 13 -7.90 -2.29 -8.08
C LEU A 13 -8.03 -3.49 -9.05
N GLU A 14 -9.22 -3.77 -9.58
CA GLU A 14 -9.44 -4.94 -10.44
C GLU A 14 -8.73 -4.82 -11.80
N ASP A 15 -8.66 -3.60 -12.34
CA ASP A 15 -8.03 -3.29 -13.64
C ASP A 15 -6.55 -2.85 -13.52
N GLU A 16 -6.02 -2.81 -12.30
CA GLU A 16 -4.64 -2.38 -12.05
C GLU A 16 -3.60 -3.46 -12.39
N GLU A 17 -2.39 -3.02 -12.74
CA GLU A 17 -1.25 -3.92 -12.95
C GLU A 17 -0.98 -4.76 -11.68
N GLU A 18 -0.64 -6.03 -11.83
CA GLU A 18 -0.46 -6.96 -10.71
C GLU A 18 0.64 -6.50 -9.75
N GLU A 19 1.68 -5.82 -10.25
CA GLU A 19 2.74 -5.22 -9.45
C GLU A 19 2.23 -4.07 -8.56
N VAL A 20 1.27 -3.27 -9.04
CA VAL A 20 0.63 -2.17 -8.29
C VAL A 20 -0.28 -2.75 -7.21
N VAL A 21 -1.08 -3.75 -7.56
CA VAL A 21 -1.89 -4.50 -6.59
C VAL A 21 -1.03 -5.10 -5.49
N GLU A 22 0.09 -5.74 -5.85
CA GLU A 22 0.99 -6.34 -4.87
C GLU A 22 1.66 -5.28 -3.99
N ALA A 23 1.96 -4.11 -4.55
CA ALA A 23 2.47 -2.98 -3.78
C ALA A 23 1.44 -2.49 -2.74
N TRP A 24 0.16 -2.38 -3.11
CA TRP A 24 -0.92 -2.05 -2.17
C TRP A 24 -1.08 -3.11 -1.07
N ALA A 25 -1.04 -4.40 -1.42
CA ALA A 25 -1.12 -5.47 -0.45
C ALA A 25 0.04 -5.43 0.56
N LEU A 26 1.26 -5.17 0.09
CA LEU A 26 2.44 -5.00 0.95
C LEU A 26 2.33 -3.73 1.81
N PHE A 27 1.79 -2.64 1.27
CA PHE A 27 1.60 -1.41 2.03
C PHE A 27 0.58 -1.59 3.17
N ILE A 28 -0.56 -2.24 2.91
CA ILE A 28 -1.55 -2.61 3.93
C ILE A 28 -0.90 -3.50 5.00
N ALA A 29 -0.11 -4.50 4.59
CA ALA A 29 0.62 -5.34 5.53
C ALA A 29 1.61 -4.53 6.38
N VAL A 30 2.27 -3.52 5.81
CA VAL A 30 3.12 -2.57 6.55
C VAL A 30 2.29 -1.84 7.62
N GLN A 31 1.13 -1.26 7.26
CA GLN A 31 0.27 -0.57 8.24
C GLN A 31 -0.12 -1.50 9.40
N LYS A 32 -0.51 -2.74 9.08
CA LYS A 32 -0.87 -3.78 10.07
C LYS A 32 0.28 -4.06 11.04
N VAL A 33 1.48 -4.34 10.53
CA VAL A 33 2.63 -4.68 11.40
C VAL A 33 3.16 -3.49 12.20
N PHE A 34 2.97 -2.25 11.73
CA PHE A 34 3.31 -1.07 12.53
C PHE A 34 2.41 -0.98 13.76
N ARG A 35 1.09 -1.09 13.57
CA ARG A 35 0.11 -1.13 14.67
C ARG A 35 0.37 -2.30 15.62
N ASP A 36 0.58 -3.50 15.09
CA ASP A 36 0.79 -4.69 15.91
C ASP A 36 2.10 -4.62 16.72
N ALA A 37 3.14 -3.98 16.18
CA ALA A 37 4.39 -3.74 16.90
C ALA A 37 4.22 -2.69 18.01
N GLU A 38 3.44 -1.63 17.77
CA GLU A 38 3.10 -0.62 18.79
C GLU A 38 2.25 -1.21 19.92
N ALA A 39 1.36 -2.14 19.61
CA ALA A 39 0.59 -2.91 20.58
C ALA A 39 1.40 -4.02 21.30
N GLY A 40 2.67 -4.24 20.91
CA GLY A 40 3.53 -5.27 21.48
C GLY A 40 3.15 -6.71 21.10
N ILE A 41 2.34 -6.90 20.07
CA ILE A 41 1.90 -8.22 19.57
C ILE A 41 3.03 -8.91 18.80
N ILE A 42 3.78 -8.14 18.01
CA ILE A 42 4.93 -8.63 17.24
C ILE A 42 6.20 -7.85 17.59
N SER A 43 7.35 -8.42 17.22
CA SER A 43 8.63 -7.74 17.42
C SER A 43 8.88 -6.64 16.39
N LYS A 44 9.69 -5.64 16.77
CA LYS A 44 10.23 -4.63 15.85
C LYS A 44 10.92 -5.26 14.63
N ARG A 45 11.59 -6.40 14.81
CA ARG A 45 12.30 -7.10 13.74
C ARG A 45 11.35 -7.67 12.67
N GLU A 46 10.18 -8.15 13.08
CA GLU A 46 9.16 -8.65 12.16
C GLU A 46 8.56 -7.51 11.36
N ARG A 47 8.22 -6.39 12.02
CA ARG A 47 7.81 -5.16 11.35
C ARG A 47 8.84 -4.68 10.31
N ASP A 48 10.10 -4.59 10.71
CA ASP A 48 11.19 -4.12 9.83
C ASP A 48 11.46 -5.10 8.66
N LYS A 49 11.10 -6.38 8.79
CA LYS A 49 11.16 -7.34 7.67
C LYS A 49 10.10 -7.01 6.62
N VAL A 50 8.84 -6.85 7.02
CA VAL A 50 7.74 -6.54 6.10
C VAL A 50 7.95 -5.19 5.43
N GLN A 51 8.42 -4.18 6.16
CA GLN A 51 8.77 -2.88 5.58
C GLN A 51 9.86 -3.00 4.51
N ARG A 52 10.88 -3.83 4.71
CA ARG A 52 11.92 -4.06 3.70
C ARG A 52 11.40 -4.79 2.47
N ASP A 53 10.44 -5.70 2.64
CA ASP A 53 9.83 -6.41 1.52
C ASP A 53 9.00 -5.45 0.65
N PHE A 54 8.23 -4.55 1.27
CA PHE A 54 7.55 -3.45 0.57
C PHE A 54 8.54 -2.55 -0.20
N ILE A 55 9.57 -2.03 0.47
CA ILE A 55 10.57 -1.15 -0.18
C ILE A 55 11.28 -1.86 -1.33
N ARG A 56 11.61 -3.15 -1.17
CA ARG A 56 12.25 -3.94 -2.22
C ARG A 56 11.32 -4.09 -3.43
N HIS A 57 10.04 -4.36 -3.21
CA HIS A 57 9.03 -4.46 -4.26
C HIS A 57 8.87 -3.15 -5.03
N MET A 58 8.71 -2.04 -4.32
CA MET A 58 8.60 -0.70 -4.93
C MET A 58 9.79 -0.40 -5.83
N ARG A 59 11.02 -0.60 -5.33
CA ARG A 59 12.25 -0.37 -6.12
C ARG A 59 12.39 -1.29 -7.32
N LYS A 60 12.10 -2.58 -7.14
CA LYS A 60 12.24 -3.59 -8.21
C LYS A 60 11.33 -3.26 -9.39
N ASN A 61 10.12 -2.78 -9.11
CA ASN A 61 9.08 -2.53 -10.11
C ASN A 61 9.01 -1.06 -10.55
N LYS A 62 9.96 -0.23 -10.11
CA LYS A 62 9.99 1.22 -10.40
C LYS A 62 8.66 1.89 -10.02
N LEU A 63 8.20 1.62 -8.80
CA LEU A 63 7.00 2.21 -8.26
C LEU A 63 7.37 3.31 -7.27
N GLY A 64 6.63 4.41 -7.32
CA GLY A 64 6.67 5.52 -6.37
C GLY A 64 5.37 5.60 -5.58
N MET A 65 5.44 6.19 -4.40
CA MET A 65 4.27 6.54 -3.60
C MET A 65 4.15 8.06 -3.57
N GLN A 66 2.95 8.57 -3.82
CA GLN A 66 2.63 9.98 -3.75
C GLN A 66 1.62 10.24 -2.63
N ASP A 67 1.75 11.39 -1.98
CA ASP A 67 0.89 11.83 -0.89
C ASP A 67 0.58 13.34 -0.97
N GLU A 68 0.25 13.96 0.16
CA GLU A 68 -0.06 15.39 0.25
C GLU A 68 1.10 16.29 -0.21
N GLU A 69 2.36 15.90 0.02
CA GLU A 69 3.53 16.64 -0.46
C GLU A 69 3.58 16.68 -2.00
N ASP A 70 2.99 15.68 -2.65
CA ASP A 70 2.84 15.55 -4.10
C ASP A 70 1.53 16.14 -4.64
N LYS A 71 0.80 16.92 -3.84
CA LYS A 71 -0.48 17.60 -4.18
C LYS A 71 -1.71 16.69 -4.21
N LEU A 72 -1.68 15.52 -3.59
CA LEU A 72 -2.91 14.79 -3.28
C LEU A 72 -3.70 15.49 -2.17
N LYS A 73 -4.98 15.16 -2.00
CA LYS A 73 -5.73 15.72 -0.87
C LYS A 73 -5.19 15.14 0.44
N ALA A 74 -5.46 15.83 1.53
CA ALA A 74 -5.16 15.31 2.86
C ALA A 74 -5.73 13.89 3.01
N HIS A 75 -4.91 12.99 3.57
CA HIS A 75 -5.26 11.59 3.79
C HIS A 75 -5.43 10.75 2.51
N GLU A 76 -5.05 11.26 1.34
CA GLU A 76 -4.97 10.47 0.11
C GLU A 76 -3.53 10.03 -0.15
N VAL A 77 -3.39 8.81 -0.66
CA VAL A 77 -2.11 8.24 -1.09
C VAL A 77 -2.29 7.52 -2.43
N ALA A 78 -1.29 7.55 -3.28
CA ALA A 78 -1.30 6.83 -4.55
C ALA A 78 0.00 6.06 -4.76
N ILE A 79 -0.09 4.88 -5.38
CA ILE A 79 1.08 4.14 -5.88
C ILE A 79 1.09 4.30 -7.40
N ILE A 80 2.22 4.77 -7.94
CA ILE A 80 2.39 5.04 -9.37
C ILE A 80 3.63 4.38 -9.94
N LYS A 81 3.64 4.16 -11.25
CA LYS A 81 4.82 3.70 -11.99
C LYS A 81 5.71 4.89 -12.34
N GLU A 82 6.95 4.86 -11.88
CA GLU A 82 7.94 5.90 -12.16
C GLU A 82 8.21 6.01 -13.66
N GLY A 83 8.06 7.21 -14.22
CA GLY A 83 8.29 7.47 -15.65
C GLY A 83 7.19 6.94 -16.58
N GLY A 84 6.08 6.42 -16.05
CA GLY A 84 4.89 6.08 -16.83
C GLY A 84 4.10 7.31 -17.30
N PRO A 85 3.10 7.14 -18.19
CA PRO A 85 2.18 8.22 -18.53
C PRO A 85 1.52 8.76 -17.26
N LYS A 86 1.53 10.09 -17.08
CA LYS A 86 0.98 10.80 -15.90
C LYS A 86 -0.54 10.62 -15.68
N ASN A 87 -1.20 9.78 -16.46
CA ASN A 87 -2.57 10.03 -16.86
C ASN A 87 -3.66 9.26 -16.12
N GLU A 88 -3.35 8.50 -15.07
CA GLU A 88 -4.39 8.12 -14.12
C GLU A 88 -3.76 7.84 -12.76
N LEU A 89 -3.56 8.93 -12.00
CA LEU A 89 -3.40 8.80 -10.57
C LEU A 89 -4.71 8.22 -10.04
N LYS A 90 -4.63 7.11 -9.31
CA LYS A 90 -5.73 6.55 -8.52
C LYS A 90 -5.42 6.73 -7.03
N PRO A 91 -5.70 7.91 -6.45
CA PRO A 91 -5.53 8.13 -5.03
C PRO A 91 -6.54 7.27 -4.27
N LEU A 92 -6.06 6.65 -3.19
CA LEU A 92 -6.87 5.92 -2.23
C LEU A 92 -6.84 6.67 -0.90
N SER A 93 -7.94 6.58 -0.17
CA SER A 93 -8.03 7.09 1.20
C SER A 93 -7.18 6.23 2.13
N ILE A 94 -6.35 6.87 2.96
CA ILE A 94 -5.57 6.18 3.99
C ILE A 94 -6.47 5.49 5.03
N PHE A 95 -7.68 6.01 5.25
CA PHE A 95 -8.65 5.41 6.16
C PHE A 95 -9.18 4.08 5.65
N ASP A 96 -9.40 3.97 4.33
CA ASP A 96 -9.83 2.71 3.68
C ASP A 96 -8.73 1.65 3.76
N ILE A 97 -7.47 2.08 3.62
CA ILE A 97 -6.28 1.23 3.78
C ILE A 97 -6.19 0.71 5.22
N TRP A 98 -6.38 1.58 6.22
CA TRP A 98 -6.38 1.17 7.63
C TRP A 98 -7.54 0.22 7.94
N LEU A 99 -8.73 0.46 7.39
CA LEU A 99 -9.88 -0.43 7.56
C LEU A 99 -9.60 -1.85 7.05
N ILE A 100 -8.89 -2.00 5.93
CA ILE A 100 -8.47 -3.32 5.44
C ILE A 100 -7.37 -3.91 6.33
N ALA A 101 -6.43 -3.10 6.81
CA ALA A 101 -5.34 -3.56 7.69
C ALA A 101 -5.86 -4.09 9.05
N ASP A 102 -7.06 -3.67 9.47
CA ASP A 102 -7.75 -4.17 10.67
C ASP A 102 -8.42 -5.55 10.45
N PHE A 103 -8.70 -5.93 9.20
CA PHE A 103 -9.24 -7.25 8.83
C PHE A 103 -8.13 -8.33 8.67
#